data_AF-A0AAW8XYU4-F1
#
_entry.id   AF-A0AAW8XYU4-F1
#
_cell.length_a   1.000
_cell.length_b   1.000
_cell.length_c   1.000
_cell.angle_alpha   90.00
_cell.angle_beta   90.00
_cell.angle_gamma   90.00
#
_symmetry.space_group_name_H-M   'P 1'
#
loop_
_entity.id
_entity.type
_entity.pdbx_description
1 polymer ?
#
loop_
_entity_poly.entity_id
_entity_poly.type
_entity_poly.pdbx_seq_one_letter_code
_entity_poly.pdbx_strand_id
1 'polypeptide(L)'
;MSKELGCASPALSSPLYPRVGELWDCEGHLSIIAGNMPEEGRALWVMDWDTGERGNAPLSSLIERTDRFSIDQTTLLARFKEWAREGNSHAMWFLGWWYEVINHQRSVWYYVAALRAGPEEHKWAYSRIVADAHYSEPRALKENGITTHYPAANLKFLEQIPEMSEAKLYCSKWIEAVENAEAAPEVVPIPAPDRGSHLVRITDVRQG
;
A
#
# COMPACT_ATOMS: atom_id res chain seq x y z
N MET A 1 -7.77 22.87 30.55
CA MET A 1 -6.34 22.48 30.43
C MET A 1 -6.13 22.05 29.00
N SER A 2 -5.37 22.83 28.21
CA SER A 2 -4.97 22.38 26.88
C SER A 2 -3.96 21.26 27.10
N LYS A 3 -4.24 20.04 26.62
CA LYS A 3 -3.17 19.04 26.48
C LYS A 3 -2.17 19.64 25.50
N GLU A 4 -0.91 19.75 25.89
CA GLU A 4 0.14 19.97 24.90
C GLU A 4 0.08 18.80 23.92
N LEU A 5 -0.14 19.08 22.64
CA LEU A 5 -0.10 18.06 21.60
C LEU A 5 1.35 17.59 21.48
N GLY A 6 1.57 16.28 21.59
CA GLY A 6 2.91 15.71 21.50
C GLY A 6 3.40 15.66 20.05
N CYS A 7 4.69 15.90 19.84
CA CYS A 7 5.34 15.62 18.55
C CYS A 7 5.57 14.11 18.38
N ALA A 8 5.62 13.64 17.13
CA ALA A 8 5.91 12.24 16.85
C ALA A 8 7.28 11.81 17.41
N SER A 9 7.37 10.53 17.78
CA SER A 9 8.54 9.93 18.40
C SER A 9 9.01 8.68 17.63
N PRO A 10 10.32 8.46 17.46
CA PRO A 10 10.84 7.24 16.84
C PRO A 10 10.84 6.02 17.79
N ALA A 11 10.53 6.19 19.07
CA ALA A 11 10.52 5.08 20.02
C ALA A 11 9.27 4.20 19.84
N LEU A 12 9.45 2.93 19.44
CA LEU A 12 8.37 1.96 19.20
C LEU A 12 7.39 1.78 20.38
N SER A 13 7.88 1.95 21.61
CA SER A 13 7.07 1.88 22.83
C SER A 13 6.29 3.17 23.11
N SER A 14 6.59 4.26 22.41
CA SER A 14 5.93 5.54 22.59
C SER A 14 4.53 5.48 21.97
N PRO A 15 3.50 6.02 22.66
CA PRO A 15 2.20 6.23 22.03
C PRO A 15 2.30 7.20 20.85
N LEU A 16 3.34 8.05 20.80
CA LEU A 16 3.60 9.01 19.73
C LEU A 16 4.38 8.40 18.56
N TYR A 17 4.56 7.08 18.51
CA TYR A 17 5.13 6.42 17.34
C TYR A 17 4.13 6.45 16.18
N PRO A 18 4.45 7.10 15.04
CA PRO A 18 3.54 7.17 13.90
C PRO A 18 3.54 5.84 13.14
N ARG A 19 2.34 5.32 12.86
CA ARG A 19 2.16 4.04 12.13
C ARG A 19 1.44 4.27 10.82
N VAL A 20 1.72 3.41 9.85
CA VAL A 20 1.01 3.38 8.57
C VAL A 20 -0.50 3.33 8.81
N GLY A 21 -1.25 4.17 8.11
CA GLY A 21 -2.70 4.27 8.23
C GLY A 21 -3.19 5.18 9.37
N GLU A 22 -2.31 5.82 10.12
CA GLU A 22 -2.70 6.83 11.12
C GLU A 22 -2.74 8.24 10.54
N LEU A 23 -3.69 9.05 11.03
CA LEU A 23 -3.79 10.47 10.69
C LEU A 23 -2.96 11.34 11.64
N TRP A 24 -2.23 12.28 11.07
CA TRP A 24 -1.37 13.23 11.79
C TRP A 24 -1.61 14.64 11.24
N ASP A 25 -1.36 15.65 12.07
CA ASP A 25 -1.23 17.01 11.57
C ASP A 25 0.21 17.20 11.11
N CYS A 26 0.39 17.63 9.87
CA CYS A 26 1.68 17.96 9.31
C CYS A 26 1.60 19.37 8.74
N GLU A 27 2.22 20.32 9.43
CA GLU A 27 2.28 21.72 8.99
C GLU A 27 0.88 22.35 8.76
N GLY A 28 -0.13 21.93 9.54
CA GLY A 28 -1.51 22.41 9.41
C GLY A 28 -2.36 21.65 8.39
N HIS A 29 -1.81 20.61 7.76
CA HIS A 29 -2.51 19.71 6.84
C HIS A 29 -2.82 18.38 7.50
N LEU A 30 -3.98 17.80 7.16
CA LEU A 30 -4.32 16.45 7.58
C LEU A 30 -3.53 15.45 6.72
N SER A 31 -2.63 14.70 7.33
CA SER A 31 -1.74 13.77 6.63
C SER A 31 -1.94 12.34 7.11
N ILE A 32 -1.95 11.39 6.18
CA ILE A 32 -1.87 9.95 6.47
C ILE A 32 -0.42 9.48 6.39
N ILE A 33 0.01 8.65 7.33
CA ILE A 33 1.30 7.95 7.19
C ILE A 33 1.14 6.83 6.15
N ALA A 34 1.76 6.98 4.98
CA ALA A 34 1.68 6.03 3.88
C ALA A 34 2.81 4.99 3.92
N GLY A 35 3.95 5.31 4.55
CA GLY A 35 5.04 4.37 4.72
C GLY A 35 6.25 4.95 5.44
N ASN A 36 7.14 4.05 5.87
CA ASN A 36 8.47 4.23 6.47
C ASN A 36 8.62 3.58 7.86
N MET A 37 9.88 3.41 8.26
CA MET A 37 10.27 3.14 9.63
C MET A 37 10.65 4.47 10.29
N PRO A 38 9.86 4.98 11.25
CA PRO A 38 10.18 6.15 12.06
C PRO A 38 11.58 6.04 12.68
N GLU A 39 12.55 6.71 12.06
CA GLU A 39 13.94 6.82 12.50
C GLU A 39 14.28 8.31 12.56
N GLU A 40 15.04 8.70 13.58
CA GLU A 40 15.48 10.08 13.73
C GLU A 40 16.34 10.51 12.53
N GLY A 41 16.03 11.67 11.93
CA GLY A 41 16.70 12.17 10.73
C GLY A 41 16.18 11.59 9.41
N ARG A 42 15.23 10.63 9.42
CA ARG A 42 14.50 10.22 8.22
C ARG A 42 13.12 10.85 8.16
N ALA A 43 12.77 11.37 6.99
CA ALA A 43 11.42 11.82 6.73
C ALA A 43 10.49 10.62 6.53
N LEU A 44 9.27 10.71 7.03
CA LEU A 44 8.20 9.74 6.85
C LEU A 44 7.44 10.04 5.56
N TRP A 45 7.08 9.00 4.82
CA TRP A 45 6.24 9.17 3.65
C TRP A 45 4.82 9.43 4.14
N VAL A 46 4.36 10.64 3.85
CA VAL A 46 3.02 11.10 4.16
C VAL A 46 2.26 11.40 2.88
N MET A 47 0.94 11.33 2.96
CA MET A 47 0.06 11.85 1.91
C MET A 47 -0.97 12.77 2.54
N ASP A 48 -1.21 13.92 1.92
CA ASP A 48 -2.30 14.79 2.33
C ASP A 48 -3.65 14.06 2.12
N TRP A 49 -4.49 14.06 3.14
CA TRP A 49 -5.71 13.25 3.19
C TRP A 49 -6.82 13.73 2.27
N ASP A 50 -6.80 15.01 1.90
CA ASP A 50 -7.85 15.58 1.05
C ASP A 50 -7.44 15.55 -0.43
N THR A 51 -6.15 15.70 -0.72
CA THR A 51 -5.62 15.82 -2.09
C THR A 51 -4.87 14.60 -2.59
N GLY A 52 -4.39 13.74 -1.68
CA GLY A 52 -3.49 12.64 -2.02
C GLY A 52 -2.07 13.10 -2.40
N GLU A 53 -1.73 14.39 -2.27
CA GLU A 53 -0.39 14.85 -2.58
C GLU A 53 0.64 14.18 -1.67
N ARG A 54 1.72 13.67 -2.28
CA ARG A 54 2.81 13.04 -1.53
C ARG A 54 3.68 14.11 -0.87
N GLY A 55 3.99 13.88 0.41
CA GLY A 55 5.06 14.58 1.12
C GLY A 55 6.08 13.62 1.71
N ASN A 56 7.20 14.17 2.18
CA ASN A 56 8.06 13.51 3.15
C ASN A 56 8.19 14.43 4.36
N ALA A 57 7.67 14.01 5.51
CA ALA A 57 7.59 14.82 6.72
C ALA A 57 8.69 14.39 7.72
N PRO A 58 9.56 15.30 8.21
CA PRO A 58 10.39 14.97 9.36
C PRO A 58 9.51 14.66 10.59
N LEU A 59 9.97 13.77 11.47
CA LEU A 59 9.20 13.41 12.69
C LEU A 59 8.77 14.64 13.51
N SER A 60 9.62 15.66 13.58
CA SER A 60 9.35 16.89 14.31
C SER A 60 8.21 17.75 13.74
N SER A 61 7.83 17.56 12.47
CA SER A 61 6.70 18.29 11.87
C SER A 61 5.36 17.59 12.07
N LEU A 62 5.36 16.36 12.61
CA LEU A 62 4.16 15.60 12.89
C LEU A 62 3.66 15.88 14.30
N ILE A 63 2.46 16.45 14.37
CA ILE A 63 1.78 16.78 15.62
C ILE A 63 0.65 15.78 15.85
N GLU A 64 0.59 15.25 17.07
CA GLU A 64 -0.44 14.27 17.45
C GLU A 64 -1.85 14.84 17.25
N ARG A 65 -2.72 14.01 16.68
CA ARG A 65 -4.16 14.29 16.60
C ARG A 65 -4.95 13.41 17.55
N THR A 66 -6.07 13.93 18.06
CA THR A 66 -6.98 13.17 18.92
C THR A 66 -7.74 12.08 18.17
N ASP A 67 -7.91 12.22 16.85
CA ASP A 67 -8.61 11.30 15.95
C ASP A 67 -7.67 10.45 15.08
N ARG A 68 -6.38 10.36 15.43
CA ARG A 68 -5.36 9.69 14.60
C ARG A 68 -5.65 8.23 14.25
N PHE A 69 -6.47 7.55 15.06
CA PHE A 69 -6.87 6.14 14.88
C PHE A 69 -8.29 5.98 14.31
N SER A 70 -8.91 7.07 13.83
CA SER A 70 -10.30 7.06 13.35
C SER A 70 -10.48 6.32 12.01
N ILE A 71 -9.40 6.08 11.28
CA ILE A 71 -9.42 5.43 9.97
C ILE A 71 -9.19 3.94 10.14
N ASP A 72 -10.18 3.14 9.74
CA ASP A 72 -10.02 1.71 9.58
C ASP A 72 -9.38 1.36 8.23
N GLN A 73 -8.93 0.10 8.11
CA GLN A 73 -8.27 -0.40 6.90
C GLN A 73 -9.17 -0.27 5.66
N THR A 74 -10.48 -0.50 5.78
CA THR A 74 -11.42 -0.41 4.66
C THR A 74 -11.49 1.02 4.13
N THR A 75 -11.60 1.99 5.02
CA THR A 75 -11.65 3.42 4.69
C THR A 75 -10.33 3.89 4.10
N LEU A 76 -9.20 3.46 4.67
CA LEU A 76 -7.87 3.74 4.13
C LEU A 76 -7.75 3.24 2.67
N LEU A 77 -8.08 1.98 2.43
CA LEU A 77 -7.97 1.40 1.09
C LEU A 77 -8.96 2.02 0.10
N ALA A 78 -10.16 2.39 0.55
CA ALA A 78 -11.12 3.11 -0.30
C ALA A 78 -10.56 4.45 -0.75
N ARG A 79 -9.95 5.23 0.17
CA ARG A 79 -9.32 6.50 -0.16
C ARG A 79 -8.17 6.35 -1.15
N PHE A 80 -7.27 5.41 -0.92
CA PHE A 80 -6.14 5.17 -1.83
C PHE A 80 -6.60 4.72 -3.22
N LYS A 81 -7.67 3.92 -3.32
CA LYS A 81 -8.26 3.54 -4.61
C LYS A 81 -8.86 4.73 -5.34
N GLU A 82 -9.53 5.63 -4.63
CA GLU A 82 -10.05 6.88 -5.19
C GLU A 82 -8.92 7.69 -5.83
N TRP A 83 -7.86 7.99 -5.09
CA TRP A 83 -6.69 8.71 -5.63
C TRP A 83 -6.02 7.97 -6.78
N ALA A 84 -5.92 6.63 -6.73
CA ALA A 84 -5.37 5.85 -7.82
C ALA A 84 -6.21 6.01 -9.10
N ARG A 85 -7.55 6.01 -9.00
CA ARG A 85 -8.45 6.24 -10.14
C ARG A 85 -8.36 7.67 -10.69
N GLU A 86 -7.90 8.62 -9.89
CA GLU A 86 -7.62 10.01 -10.30
C GLU A 86 -6.22 10.18 -10.92
N GLY A 87 -5.41 9.13 -10.98
CA GLY A 87 -4.09 9.14 -11.60
C GLY A 87 -2.92 9.37 -10.64
N ASN A 88 -3.17 9.33 -9.33
CA ASN A 88 -2.12 9.50 -8.33
C ASN A 88 -1.18 8.27 -8.29
N SER A 89 0.02 8.44 -8.87
CA SER A 89 1.06 7.41 -8.95
C SER A 89 1.52 6.89 -7.59
N HIS A 90 1.54 7.75 -6.56
CA HIS A 90 1.95 7.38 -5.20
C HIS A 90 0.89 6.55 -4.49
N ALA A 91 -0.39 6.84 -4.72
CA ALA A 91 -1.47 6.01 -4.24
C ALA A 91 -1.45 4.62 -4.88
N MET A 92 -1.19 4.55 -6.20
CA MET A 92 -0.98 3.28 -6.91
C MET A 92 0.22 2.52 -6.34
N TRP A 93 1.32 3.20 -6.06
CA TRP A 93 2.51 2.59 -5.46
C TRP A 93 2.20 2.00 -4.07
N PHE A 94 1.49 2.75 -3.22
CA PHE A 94 1.04 2.28 -1.91
C PHE A 94 0.19 1.01 -2.05
N LEU A 95 -0.77 0.99 -2.97
CA LEU A 95 -1.62 -0.18 -3.20
C LEU A 95 -0.82 -1.38 -3.71
N GLY A 96 0.17 -1.14 -4.58
CA GLY A 96 1.11 -2.18 -5.03
C GLY A 96 1.82 -2.83 -3.85
N TRP A 97 2.39 -2.00 -2.95
CA TRP A 97 3.03 -2.47 -1.73
C TRP A 97 2.07 -3.16 -0.76
N TRP A 98 0.90 -2.57 -0.53
CA TRP A 98 -0.12 -3.10 0.37
C TRP A 98 -0.53 -4.53 -0.01
N TYR A 99 -0.72 -4.80 -1.31
CA TYR A 99 -1.13 -6.11 -1.79
C TYR A 99 0.03 -7.07 -2.04
N GLU A 100 1.30 -6.68 -1.87
CA GLU A 100 2.48 -7.46 -2.33
C GLU A 100 2.53 -8.88 -1.75
N VAL A 101 2.12 -9.06 -0.50
CA VAL A 101 2.02 -10.39 0.15
C VAL A 101 0.63 -11.01 -0.01
N ILE A 102 -0.40 -10.18 -0.12
CA ILE A 102 -1.81 -10.58 0.00
C ILE A 102 -2.38 -11.04 -1.34
N ASN A 103 -2.12 -10.30 -2.41
CA ASN A 103 -2.68 -10.53 -3.73
C ASN A 103 -1.67 -10.10 -4.81
N HIS A 104 -0.88 -11.08 -5.27
CA HIS A 104 0.21 -10.86 -6.21
C HIS A 104 -0.24 -10.17 -7.51
N GLN A 105 -1.33 -10.64 -8.12
CA GLN A 105 -1.84 -10.05 -9.37
C GLN A 105 -2.24 -8.59 -9.17
N ARG A 106 -3.00 -8.31 -8.11
CA ARG A 106 -3.43 -6.93 -7.80
C ARG A 106 -2.23 -6.03 -7.49
N SER A 107 -1.26 -6.53 -6.73
CA SER A 107 -0.03 -5.81 -6.41
C SER A 107 0.76 -5.43 -7.67
N VAL A 108 1.03 -6.40 -8.55
CA VAL A 108 1.79 -6.17 -9.78
C VAL A 108 1.08 -5.15 -10.68
N TRP A 109 -0.23 -5.25 -10.86
CA TRP A 109 -0.98 -4.28 -11.67
C TRP A 109 -0.95 -2.86 -11.10
N TYR A 110 -1.05 -2.70 -9.78
CA TYR A 110 -0.91 -1.38 -9.15
C TYR A 110 0.50 -0.80 -9.28
N TYR A 111 1.55 -1.63 -9.15
CA TYR A 111 2.92 -1.19 -9.40
C TYR A 111 3.13 -0.76 -10.86
N VAL A 112 2.57 -1.49 -11.82
CA VAL A 112 2.56 -1.11 -13.23
C VAL A 112 1.79 0.21 -13.43
N ALA A 113 0.63 0.37 -12.80
CA ALA A 113 -0.12 1.63 -12.84
C ALA A 113 0.73 2.81 -12.35
N ALA A 114 1.42 2.65 -11.21
CA ALA A 114 2.32 3.66 -10.65
C ALA A 114 3.46 4.03 -11.62
N LEU A 115 4.13 3.03 -12.20
CA LEU A 115 5.19 3.23 -13.20
C LEU A 115 4.67 3.97 -14.44
N ARG A 116 3.45 3.68 -14.90
CA ARG A 116 2.84 4.31 -16.07
C ARG A 116 2.36 5.74 -15.79
N ALA A 117 1.87 6.01 -14.58
CA ALA A 117 1.37 7.33 -14.17
C ALA A 117 2.52 8.30 -13.81
N GLY A 118 3.52 7.84 -13.06
CA GLY A 118 4.65 8.63 -12.57
C GLY A 118 5.99 7.97 -12.89
N PRO A 119 6.38 7.83 -14.18
CA PRO A 119 7.60 7.11 -14.55
C PRO A 119 8.87 7.70 -13.91
N GLU A 120 8.97 9.02 -13.83
CA GLU A 120 10.13 9.69 -13.22
C GLU A 120 10.26 9.42 -11.71
N GLU A 121 9.14 9.15 -11.04
CA GLU A 121 9.09 8.87 -9.60
C GLU A 121 9.39 7.41 -9.27
N HIS A 122 9.03 6.49 -10.18
CA HIS A 122 8.99 5.05 -9.88
C HIS A 122 9.92 4.19 -10.75
N LYS A 123 10.49 4.72 -11.85
CA LYS A 123 11.34 3.93 -12.78
C LYS A 123 12.53 3.23 -12.11
N TRP A 124 13.03 3.77 -11.00
CA TRP A 124 14.12 3.18 -10.22
C TRP A 124 13.78 1.76 -9.76
N ALA A 125 12.49 1.44 -9.61
CA ALA A 125 12.02 0.14 -9.15
C ALA A 125 11.64 -0.82 -10.30
N TYR A 126 11.73 -0.40 -11.57
CA TYR A 126 11.24 -1.18 -12.70
C TYR A 126 11.80 -2.60 -12.73
N SER A 127 13.13 -2.75 -12.62
CA SER A 127 13.79 -4.06 -12.65
C SER A 127 13.37 -4.95 -11.48
N ARG A 128 13.21 -4.37 -10.29
CA ARG A 128 12.69 -5.09 -9.11
C ARG A 128 11.26 -5.56 -9.37
N ILE A 129 10.37 -4.68 -9.83
CA ILE A 129 8.96 -5.02 -10.08
C ILE A 129 8.85 -6.15 -11.10
N VAL A 130 9.63 -6.11 -12.18
CA VAL A 130 9.65 -7.19 -13.18
C VAL A 130 10.17 -8.50 -12.58
N ALA A 131 11.25 -8.47 -11.79
CA ALA A 131 11.78 -9.67 -11.15
C ALA A 131 10.81 -10.27 -10.13
N ASP A 132 10.25 -9.44 -9.25
CA ASP A 132 9.30 -9.84 -8.21
C ASP A 132 8.01 -10.38 -8.83
N ALA A 133 7.52 -9.80 -9.93
CA ALA A 133 6.32 -10.24 -10.63
C ALA A 133 6.43 -11.69 -11.12
N HIS A 134 7.63 -12.14 -11.54
CA HIS A 134 7.88 -13.51 -12.00
C HIS A 134 8.15 -14.51 -10.88
N TYR A 135 8.14 -14.07 -9.61
CA TYR A 135 8.40 -14.93 -8.47
C TYR A 135 7.11 -15.33 -7.76
N SER A 136 6.79 -16.63 -7.81
CA SER A 136 5.53 -17.18 -7.31
C SER A 136 5.74 -18.26 -6.25
N GLU A 137 6.37 -17.90 -5.14
CA GLU A 137 6.42 -18.78 -3.97
C GLU A 137 5.27 -18.49 -3.01
N PRO A 138 4.81 -19.49 -2.23
CA PRO A 138 3.91 -19.25 -1.11
C PRO A 138 4.49 -18.21 -0.14
N ARG A 139 3.63 -17.34 0.39
CA ARG A 139 4.03 -16.30 1.35
C ARG A 139 3.22 -16.41 2.63
N ALA A 140 3.75 -15.89 3.73
CA ALA A 140 3.04 -15.82 4.99
C ALA A 140 3.16 -14.41 5.57
N LEU A 141 2.05 -13.91 6.12
CA LEU A 141 1.98 -12.65 6.84
C LEU A 141 1.62 -12.94 8.29
N LYS A 142 2.41 -12.42 9.23
CA LYS A 142 2.16 -12.56 10.66
C LYS A 142 1.71 -11.23 11.25
N GLU A 143 0.45 -11.16 11.69
CA GLU A 143 -0.16 -9.97 12.24
C GLU A 143 -0.94 -10.33 13.51
N ASN A 144 -0.76 -9.55 14.58
CA ASN A 144 -1.46 -9.74 15.85
C ASN A 144 -1.39 -11.19 16.41
N GLY A 145 -0.27 -11.88 16.17
CA GLY A 145 -0.06 -13.26 16.60
C GLY A 145 -0.73 -14.32 15.70
N ILE A 146 -1.44 -13.91 14.65
CA ILE A 146 -2.06 -14.79 13.66
C ILE A 146 -1.16 -14.85 12.42
N THR A 147 -0.92 -16.05 11.91
CA THR A 147 -0.17 -16.25 10.66
C THR A 147 -1.12 -16.61 9.52
N THR A 148 -1.20 -15.76 8.50
CA THR A 148 -2.01 -16.01 7.31
C THR A 148 -1.11 -16.48 6.17
N HIS A 149 -1.41 -17.65 5.62
CA HIS A 149 -0.66 -18.25 4.51
C HIS A 149 -1.37 -18.00 3.17
N TYR A 150 -0.62 -17.43 2.23
CA TYR A 150 -1.03 -17.12 0.87
C TYR A 150 -0.39 -18.13 -0.09
N PRO A 151 -1.18 -18.75 -0.99
CA PRO A 151 -0.65 -19.70 -1.96
C PRO A 151 0.24 -19.01 -2.99
N ALA A 152 1.04 -19.81 -3.70
CA ALA A 152 1.72 -19.37 -4.92
C ALA A 152 0.71 -18.77 -5.92
N ALA A 153 1.10 -17.71 -6.61
CA ALA A 153 0.26 -17.00 -7.56
C ALA A 153 0.19 -17.71 -8.93
N ASN A 154 -0.95 -17.61 -9.61
CA ASN A 154 -1.02 -17.98 -11.02
C ASN A 154 -0.43 -16.85 -11.88
N LEU A 155 0.72 -17.08 -12.50
CA LEU A 155 1.44 -16.05 -13.27
C LEU A 155 0.89 -15.77 -14.67
N LYS A 156 -0.18 -16.44 -15.12
CA LYS A 156 -0.76 -16.23 -16.47
C LYS A 156 -1.17 -14.79 -16.75
N PHE A 157 -1.55 -14.00 -15.73
CA PHE A 157 -1.92 -12.61 -15.94
C PHE A 157 -0.76 -11.74 -16.45
N LEU A 158 0.50 -12.15 -16.25
CA LEU A 158 1.67 -11.40 -16.74
C LEU A 158 1.71 -11.31 -18.26
N GLU A 159 1.09 -12.25 -18.99
CA GLU A 159 0.95 -12.21 -20.45
C GLU A 159 0.20 -10.97 -20.94
N GLN A 160 -0.59 -10.33 -20.08
CA GLN A 160 -1.36 -9.13 -20.36
C GLN A 160 -0.60 -7.84 -20.01
N ILE A 161 0.61 -7.95 -19.45
CA ILE A 161 1.42 -6.82 -18.99
C ILE A 161 2.66 -6.71 -19.90
N PRO A 162 2.66 -5.80 -20.89
CA PRO A 162 3.79 -5.64 -21.80
C PRO A 162 5.13 -5.35 -21.09
N GLU A 163 5.13 -4.67 -19.96
CA GLU A 163 6.34 -4.41 -19.15
C GLU A 163 7.05 -5.70 -18.72
N MET A 164 6.32 -6.81 -18.59
CA MET A 164 6.85 -8.10 -18.15
C MET A 164 7.52 -8.88 -19.28
N SER A 165 7.15 -8.61 -20.53
CA SER A 165 7.61 -9.36 -21.71
C SER A 165 8.48 -8.54 -22.66
N GLU A 166 8.32 -7.21 -22.72
CA GLU A 166 8.90 -6.37 -23.77
C GLU A 166 10.00 -5.41 -23.27
N ALA A 167 10.36 -5.46 -21.98
CA ALA A 167 11.35 -4.55 -21.37
C ALA A 167 11.11 -3.07 -21.70
N LYS A 168 9.84 -2.67 -21.83
CA LYS A 168 9.39 -1.36 -22.29
C LYS A 168 8.28 -0.86 -21.39
N LEU A 169 8.38 0.40 -20.98
CA LEU A 169 7.37 1.06 -20.16
C LEU A 169 6.28 1.73 -21.02
N TYR A 170 5.02 1.46 -20.72
CA TYR A 170 3.87 1.98 -21.45
C TYR A 170 3.23 3.18 -20.73
N CYS A 171 3.97 4.31 -20.69
CA CYS A 171 3.57 5.54 -20.01
C CYS A 171 2.14 5.99 -20.34
N SER A 172 1.49 6.65 -19.38
CA SER A 172 0.14 7.22 -19.45
C SER A 172 -1.03 6.23 -19.57
N LYS A 173 -0.78 4.93 -19.80
CA LYS A 173 -1.82 3.87 -19.78
C LYS A 173 -2.08 3.30 -18.39
N TRP A 174 -2.13 4.17 -17.38
CA TRP A 174 -2.29 3.76 -15.99
C TRP A 174 -3.73 3.37 -15.65
N ILE A 175 -4.74 3.98 -16.30
CA ILE A 175 -6.17 3.70 -16.07
C ILE A 175 -6.45 2.20 -16.27
N GLU A 176 -6.04 1.65 -17.42
CA GLU A 176 -6.17 0.22 -17.74
C GLU A 176 -5.50 -0.67 -16.68
N ALA A 177 -4.35 -0.26 -16.15
CA ALA A 177 -3.65 -1.01 -15.12
C ALA A 177 -4.39 -0.98 -13.76
N VAL A 178 -5.00 0.15 -13.39
CA VAL A 178 -5.87 0.25 -12.20
C VAL A 178 -7.10 -0.63 -12.37
N GLU A 179 -7.77 -0.59 -13.53
CA GLU A 179 -8.93 -1.43 -13.82
C GLU A 179 -8.59 -2.93 -13.68
N ASN A 180 -7.45 -3.36 -14.23
CA ASN A 180 -6.99 -4.75 -14.09
C ASN A 180 -6.62 -5.12 -12.64
N ALA A 181 -6.04 -4.19 -11.87
CA ALA A 181 -5.75 -4.41 -10.46
C ALA A 181 -7.04 -4.62 -9.65
N GLU A 182 -8.05 -3.81 -9.90
CA GLU A 182 -9.33 -3.87 -9.20
C GLU A 182 -10.21 -5.05 -9.65
N ALA A 183 -10.10 -5.47 -10.90
CA ALA A 183 -10.75 -6.67 -11.42
C ALA A 183 -10.11 -7.98 -10.94
N ALA A 184 -8.89 -7.94 -10.39
CA ALA A 184 -8.23 -9.12 -9.84
C ALA A 184 -9.06 -9.72 -8.68
N PRO A 185 -9.18 -11.06 -8.59
CA PRO A 185 -10.01 -11.72 -7.58
C PRO A 185 -9.65 -11.30 -6.15
N GLU A 186 -10.65 -11.26 -5.27
CA GLU A 186 -10.39 -11.01 -3.86
C GLU A 186 -9.80 -12.24 -3.18
N VAL A 187 -9.06 -11.96 -2.11
CA VAL A 187 -8.30 -12.95 -1.37
C VAL A 187 -8.82 -12.95 0.05
N VAL A 188 -9.43 -14.06 0.48
CA VAL A 188 -10.13 -14.16 1.75
C VAL A 188 -9.44 -15.17 2.66
N PRO A 189 -9.00 -14.77 3.87
CA PRO A 189 -8.51 -15.70 4.88
C PRO A 189 -9.63 -16.61 5.39
N ILE A 190 -9.29 -17.87 5.63
CA ILE A 190 -10.17 -18.91 6.16
C ILE A 190 -9.48 -19.53 7.39
N PRO A 191 -10.21 -19.80 8.47
CA PRO A 191 -9.66 -20.46 9.65
C PRO A 191 -8.90 -21.75 9.29
N ALA A 192 -7.65 -21.85 9.73
CA ALA A 192 -6.89 -23.09 9.63
C ALA A 192 -7.22 -24.03 10.81
N PRO A 193 -6.90 -25.33 10.72
CA PRO A 193 -7.18 -26.30 11.78
C PRO A 193 -6.40 -26.03 13.09
N ASP A 194 -5.23 -25.41 12.99
CA ASP A 194 -4.36 -25.03 14.10
C ASP A 194 -4.71 -23.64 14.64
N ARG A 195 -4.81 -23.53 15.97
CA ARG A 195 -5.15 -22.26 16.64
C ARG A 195 -3.99 -21.29 16.48
N GLY A 196 -4.14 -20.32 15.58
CA GLY A 196 -3.16 -19.26 15.34
C GLY A 196 -2.80 -19.06 13.88
N SER A 197 -3.43 -19.77 12.94
CA SER A 197 -3.20 -19.54 11.51
C SER A 197 -4.49 -19.49 10.67
N HIS A 198 -4.34 -18.90 9.49
CA HIS A 198 -5.37 -18.84 8.45
C HIS A 198 -4.78 -19.32 7.13
N LEU A 199 -5.59 -20.03 6.34
CA LEU A 199 -5.31 -20.34 4.95
C LEU A 199 -6.14 -19.44 4.06
N VAL A 200 -5.58 -19.00 2.95
CA VAL A 200 -6.26 -18.10 2.05
C VAL A 200 -6.90 -18.83 0.87
N ARG A 201 -8.10 -18.40 0.48
CA ARG A 201 -8.70 -18.77 -0.82
C ARG A 201 -8.87 -17.54 -1.70
N ILE A 202 -8.69 -17.77 -3.00
CA ILE A 202 -9.02 -16.81 -4.05
C ILE A 202 -10.50 -16.94 -4.36
N THR A 203 -11.23 -15.83 -4.30
CA THR A 203 -12.67 -15.78 -4.57
C THR A 203 -12.96 -14.83 -5.72
N ASP A 204 -13.69 -15.30 -6.72
CA ASP A 204 -14.26 -14.45 -7.76
C ASP A 204 -15.42 -13.63 -7.17
N VAL A 205 -15.10 -12.47 -6.63
CA VAL A 205 -16.12 -11.49 -6.22
C VAL A 205 -16.47 -10.66 -7.44
N ARG A 206 -17.30 -11.22 -8.32
CA ARG A 206 -18.03 -10.38 -9.29
C ARG A 206 -19.11 -9.66 -8.49
N GLN A 207 -18.85 -8.41 -8.10
CA GLN A 207 -19.91 -7.56 -7.54
C GLN A 207 -21.01 -7.42 -8.59
N GLY A 208 -22.22 -7.83 -8.22
CA GLY A 208 -23.44 -7.63 -9.02
C GLY A 208 -23.98 -6.22 -8.89
#